data_AF-A0A835M966-F1
#
_entry.id   AF-A0A835M966-F1
#
_cell.length_a   1.000
_cell.length_b   1.000
_cell.length_c   1.000
_cell.angle_alpha   90.00
_cell.angle_beta   90.00
_cell.angle_gamma   90.00
#
_symmetry.space_group_name_H-M   'P 1'
#
loop_
_entity.id
_entity.type
_entity.pdbx_description
1 polymer ?
#
loop_
_entity_poly.entity_id
_entity_poly.type
_entity_poly.pdbx_seq_one_letter_code
_entity_poly.pdbx_strand_id
1 'polypeptide(L)'
;SGINLKKLNEVDTMLEYSQPLIEFMEAISNEERIILVGHSLGGLNIAYAMEMFPEKVSVGVFLTTLMPDTSHRPSYRIRVGSTFAEDLSIVAKFSNEGYGSVNRIYIVCNEDKAIPEDFQRWMIENNRVKQVKEIKGSDHMAMI
;
A
#
# COMPACT_ATOMS: atom_id res chain seq x y z
N SER A 1 16.45 1.28 13.01
CA SER A 1 15.96 0.12 12.25
C SER A 1 15.39 0.62 10.93
N GLY A 2 15.18 -0.24 9.93
CA GLY A 2 14.58 0.14 8.64
C GLY A 2 15.53 0.12 7.43
N ILE A 3 16.81 -0.20 7.62
CA ILE A 3 17.76 -0.39 6.51
C ILE A 3 17.93 -1.89 6.29
N ASN A 4 17.51 -2.37 5.12
CA ASN A 4 17.83 -3.71 4.65
C ASN A 4 19.15 -3.67 3.86
N LEU A 5 20.10 -4.53 4.23
CA LEU A 5 21.41 -4.62 3.55
C LEU A 5 21.41 -5.55 2.34
N LYS A 6 20.28 -6.24 2.07
CA LYS A 6 20.11 -7.02 0.84
C LYS A 6 20.34 -6.12 -0.37
N LYS A 7 21.07 -6.65 -1.35
CA LYS A 7 21.24 -6.00 -2.65
C LYS A 7 19.95 -6.09 -3.44
N LEU A 8 19.78 -5.20 -4.42
CA LEU A 8 18.56 -5.16 -5.24
C LEU A 8 18.28 -6.50 -5.94
N ASN A 9 19.32 -7.22 -6.36
CA ASN A 9 19.21 -8.54 -7.01
C ASN A 9 19.00 -9.70 -6.03
N GLU A 10 18.83 -9.43 -4.74
CA GLU A 10 18.53 -10.39 -3.68
C GLU A 10 17.09 -10.20 -3.14
N VAL A 11 16.29 -9.39 -3.82
CA VAL A 11 14.90 -9.08 -3.47
C VAL A 11 14.02 -9.39 -4.68
N ASP A 12 13.39 -10.57 -4.65
CA ASP A 12 12.64 -11.09 -5.79
C ASP A 12 11.13 -10.89 -5.64
N THR A 13 10.66 -10.60 -4.42
CA THR A 13 9.22 -10.48 -4.10
C THR A 13 8.88 -9.17 -3.39
N MET A 14 7.63 -8.73 -3.52
CA MET A 14 7.12 -7.57 -2.77
C MET A 14 7.15 -7.80 -1.26
N LEU A 15 6.98 -9.04 -0.81
CA LEU A 15 7.01 -9.35 0.61
C LEU A 15 8.43 -9.19 1.17
N GLU A 16 9.45 -9.68 0.47
CA GLU A 16 10.86 -9.45 0.85
C GLU A 16 11.22 -7.97 0.82
N TYR A 17 10.72 -7.23 -0.18
CA TYR A 17 10.89 -5.77 -0.23
C TYR A 17 10.23 -5.09 0.98
N SER A 18 9.12 -5.63 1.46
CA SER A 18 8.39 -5.12 2.63
C SER A 18 8.97 -5.57 3.98
N GLN A 19 9.98 -6.44 3.98
CA GLN A 19 10.49 -7.08 5.20
C GLN A 19 10.83 -6.11 6.34
N PRO A 20 11.49 -4.95 6.11
CA PRO A 20 11.78 -4.02 7.20
C PRO A 20 10.52 -3.45 7.88
N LEU A 21 9.43 -3.27 7.11
CA LEU A 21 8.14 -2.85 7.66
C LEU A 21 7.50 -4.00 8.44
N ILE A 22 7.56 -5.23 7.93
CA ILE A 22 7.02 -6.41 8.62
C ILE A 22 7.73 -6.63 9.96
N GLU A 23 9.05 -6.60 10.00
CA GLU A 23 9.84 -6.72 11.24
C GLU A 23 9.49 -5.62 12.25
N PHE A 24 9.26 -4.40 11.76
CA PHE A 24 8.79 -3.31 12.61
C PHE A 24 7.41 -3.61 13.21
N MET A 25 6.45 -4.10 12.40
CA MET A 25 5.11 -4.48 12.86
C MET A 25 5.13 -5.63 13.88
N GLU A 26 6.02 -6.61 13.69
CA GLU A 26 6.22 -7.72 14.62
C GLU A 26 6.71 -7.23 15.99
N ALA A 27 7.58 -6.23 16.02
CA ALA A 27 8.15 -5.67 17.24
C ALA A 27 7.20 -4.78 18.06
N ILE A 28 6.08 -4.32 17.48
CA ILE A 28 5.07 -3.50 18.18
C ILE A 28 4.25 -4.36 19.15
N SER A 29 3.96 -3.82 20.34
CA SER A 29 3.11 -4.51 21.34
C SER A 29 1.68 -4.69 20.84
N ASN A 30 0.99 -5.76 21.26
CA ASN A 30 -0.39 -6.02 20.81
C ASN A 30 -1.42 -5.00 21.34
N GLU A 31 -1.06 -4.25 22.38
CA GLU A 31 -1.86 -3.17 22.97
C GLU A 31 -1.71 -1.85 22.22
N GLU A 32 -0.71 -1.74 21.35
CA GLU A 32 -0.45 -0.54 20.56
C GLU A 32 -1.02 -0.66 19.14
N ARG A 33 -1.50 0.46 18.63
CA ARG A 33 -1.97 0.57 17.24
C ARG A 33 -1.31 1.74 16.57
N ILE A 34 -0.93 1.55 15.31
CA ILE A 34 -0.26 2.58 14.52
C ILE A 34 -1.10 3.06 13.35
N ILE A 35 -0.70 4.18 12.77
CA ILE A 35 -1.20 4.69 11.50
C ILE A 35 -0.14 4.36 10.45
N LEU A 36 -0.51 3.61 9.42
CA LEU A 36 0.36 3.34 8.29
C LEU A 36 0.10 4.37 7.20
N VAL A 37 1.15 5.00 6.68
CA VAL A 37 1.06 5.92 5.55
C VAL A 37 1.91 5.37 4.41
N GLY A 38 1.27 4.97 3.32
CA GLY A 38 1.92 4.54 2.10
C GLY A 38 1.90 5.67 1.07
N HIS A 39 2.99 5.80 0.32
CA HIS A 39 3.12 6.72 -0.82
C HIS A 39 3.47 5.92 -2.08
N SER A 40 2.84 6.23 -3.23
CA SER A 40 3.15 5.58 -4.51
C SER A 40 3.06 4.05 -4.46
N LEU A 41 4.15 3.33 -4.76
CA LEU A 41 4.26 1.87 -4.62
C LEU A 41 4.08 1.39 -3.16
N GLY A 42 4.39 2.25 -2.20
CA GLY A 42 4.25 2.01 -0.75
C GLY A 42 2.85 1.58 -0.31
N GLY A 43 1.83 1.84 -1.13
CA GLY A 43 0.48 1.31 -0.92
C GLY A 43 0.40 -0.22 -0.85
N LEU A 44 1.26 -0.93 -1.60
CA LEU A 44 1.35 -2.41 -1.52
C LEU A 44 2.04 -2.86 -0.23
N ASN A 45 3.10 -2.16 0.20
CA ASN A 45 3.81 -2.50 1.43
C ASN A 45 2.88 -2.39 2.64
N ILE A 46 2.11 -1.30 2.75
CA ILE A 46 1.15 -1.14 3.85
C ILE A 46 -0.01 -2.13 3.74
N ALA A 47 -0.37 -2.58 2.52
CA ALA A 47 -1.39 -3.62 2.35
C ALA A 47 -0.93 -4.97 2.91
N TYR A 48 0.34 -5.36 2.70
CA TYR A 48 0.92 -6.54 3.35
C TYR A 48 0.93 -6.41 4.88
N ALA A 49 1.35 -5.25 5.41
CA ALA A 49 1.34 -5.02 6.84
C ALA A 49 -0.09 -5.10 7.43
N MET A 50 -1.09 -4.56 6.73
CA MET A 50 -2.50 -4.65 7.12
C MET A 50 -3.07 -6.07 6.99
N GLU A 51 -2.61 -6.87 6.02
CA GLU A 51 -2.99 -8.27 5.87
C GLU A 51 -2.48 -9.12 7.04
N MET A 52 -1.22 -8.89 7.44
CA MET A 52 -0.55 -9.69 8.46
C MET A 52 -0.86 -9.24 9.90
N PHE A 53 -1.08 -7.94 10.12
CA PHE A 53 -1.26 -7.35 11.45
C PHE A 53 -2.49 -6.42 11.50
N PRO A 54 -3.67 -6.83 11.04
CA PRO A 54 -4.86 -5.96 10.98
C PRO A 54 -5.23 -5.39 12.37
N GLU A 55 -4.98 -6.13 13.44
CA GLU A 55 -5.24 -5.72 14.82
C GLU A 55 -4.33 -4.59 15.30
N LYS A 56 -3.10 -4.49 14.77
CA LYS A 56 -2.10 -3.45 15.12
C LYS A 56 -2.23 -2.19 14.26
N VAL A 57 -3.09 -2.18 13.25
CA VAL A 57 -3.29 -1.01 12.38
C VAL A 57 -4.61 -0.32 12.71
N SER A 58 -4.52 0.93 13.14
CA SER A 58 -5.70 1.77 13.39
C SER A 58 -6.38 2.24 12.09
N VAL A 59 -5.57 2.66 11.12
CA VAL A 59 -5.99 3.11 9.79
C VAL A 59 -4.81 3.05 8.83
N GLY A 60 -5.08 2.66 7.59
CA GLY A 60 -4.13 2.79 6.47
C GLY A 60 -4.42 4.05 5.66
N VAL A 61 -3.41 4.88 5.44
CA VAL A 61 -3.48 6.12 4.66
C VAL A 61 -2.73 5.90 3.35
N PHE A 62 -3.44 6.06 2.24
CA PHE A 62 -2.96 5.89 0.88
C PHE A 62 -2.79 7.29 0.27
N LEU A 63 -1.57 7.83 0.29
CA LEU A 63 -1.21 9.12 -0.30
C LEU A 63 -0.71 8.95 -1.74
N THR A 64 -1.53 9.29 -2.72
CA THR A 64 -1.27 9.05 -4.15
C THR A 64 -0.54 7.73 -4.42
N THR A 65 -1.20 6.62 -4.09
CA THR A 65 -0.61 5.28 -4.16
C THR A 65 -1.30 4.40 -5.17
N LEU A 66 -0.64 3.30 -5.50
CA LEU A 66 -1.34 2.08 -5.91
C LEU A 66 -2.11 1.53 -4.71
N MET A 67 -3.42 1.31 -4.86
CA MET A 67 -4.27 0.76 -3.80
C MET A 67 -4.85 -0.58 -4.28
N PRO A 68 -4.41 -1.73 -3.74
CA PRO A 68 -4.96 -3.03 -4.09
C PRO A 68 -6.39 -3.18 -3.54
N ASP A 69 -7.12 -4.14 -4.10
CA ASP A 69 -8.44 -4.56 -3.62
C ASP A 69 -8.38 -6.01 -3.07
N THR A 70 -9.49 -6.49 -2.51
CA THR A 70 -9.61 -7.87 -2.00
C THR A 70 -10.25 -8.85 -3.00
N SER A 71 -10.69 -8.35 -4.16
CA SER A 71 -11.43 -9.12 -5.17
C SER A 71 -10.52 -9.67 -6.26
N HIS A 72 -9.38 -9.05 -6.51
CA HIS A 72 -8.41 -9.37 -7.53
C HIS A 72 -7.04 -9.68 -6.94
N ARG A 73 -6.15 -10.27 -7.74
CA ARG A 73 -4.76 -10.44 -7.32
C ARG A 73 -4.06 -9.08 -7.26
N PRO A 74 -3.04 -8.90 -6.40
CA PRO A 74 -2.36 -7.61 -6.24
C PRO A 74 -1.78 -7.04 -7.55
N SER A 75 -1.43 -7.89 -8.51
CA SER A 75 -0.97 -7.50 -9.85
C SER A 75 -2.04 -6.87 -10.76
N TYR A 76 -3.33 -6.94 -10.43
CA TYR A 76 -4.43 -6.52 -11.32
C TYR A 76 -4.29 -5.09 -11.87
N ARG A 77 -3.65 -4.19 -11.11
CA ARG A 77 -3.43 -2.78 -11.48
C ARG A 77 -1.97 -2.45 -11.81
N ILE A 78 -1.14 -3.47 -11.97
CA ILE A 78 0.28 -3.34 -12.25
C ILE A 78 0.53 -3.84 -13.67
N ARG A 79 1.22 -3.02 -14.46
CA ARG A 79 1.59 -3.37 -15.83
C ARG A 79 2.55 -4.57 -15.81
N VAL A 80 2.33 -5.54 -16.70
CA VAL A 80 3.27 -6.66 -16.92
C VAL A 80 4.67 -6.11 -17.25
N GLY A 81 5.72 -6.68 -16.65
CA GLY A 81 7.10 -6.19 -16.76
C GLY A 81 7.39 -4.92 -15.94
N SER A 82 6.50 -4.54 -15.02
CA SER A 82 6.73 -3.51 -14.00
C SER A 82 7.18 -4.14 -12.68
N THR A 83 7.50 -3.30 -11.69
CA THR A 83 8.01 -3.69 -10.37
C THR A 83 7.19 -4.82 -9.73
N PHE A 84 7.84 -5.98 -9.54
CA PHE A 84 7.28 -7.20 -8.93
C PHE A 84 5.98 -7.74 -9.57
N ALA A 85 5.70 -7.40 -10.85
CA ALA A 85 4.46 -7.79 -11.49
C ALA A 85 4.28 -9.33 -11.55
N GLU A 86 5.37 -10.06 -11.81
CA GLU A 86 5.38 -11.52 -11.89
C GLU A 86 5.06 -12.15 -10.53
N ASP A 87 5.74 -11.69 -9.46
CA ASP A 87 5.47 -12.12 -8.08
C ASP A 87 4.00 -11.84 -7.69
N LEU A 88 3.55 -10.61 -7.88
CA LEU A 88 2.19 -10.18 -7.52
C LEU A 88 1.09 -10.87 -8.36
N SER A 89 1.45 -11.56 -9.44
CA SER A 89 0.54 -12.36 -10.27
C SER A 89 0.28 -13.76 -9.72
N ILE A 90 1.15 -14.27 -8.85
CA ILE A 90 1.05 -15.62 -8.29
C ILE A 90 0.70 -15.62 -6.80
N VAL A 91 0.94 -14.51 -6.08
CA VAL A 91 0.53 -14.37 -4.68
C VAL A 91 -1.00 -14.41 -4.52
N ALA A 92 -1.43 -14.85 -3.34
CA ALA A 92 -2.84 -14.83 -2.96
C ALA A 92 -3.40 -13.41 -2.96
N LYS A 93 -4.73 -13.31 -3.10
CA LYS A 93 -5.44 -12.04 -2.93
C LYS A 93 -5.38 -11.62 -1.47
N PHE A 94 -5.41 -10.32 -1.24
CA PHE A 94 -5.65 -9.78 0.10
C PHE A 94 -7.03 -10.20 0.60
N SER A 95 -7.14 -10.57 1.88
CA SER A 95 -8.38 -11.08 2.45
C SER A 95 -9.28 -9.98 2.98
N ASN A 96 -10.56 -10.29 3.19
CA ASN A 96 -11.49 -9.36 3.83
C ASN A 96 -11.26 -9.27 5.34
N GLU A 97 -10.73 -10.32 5.94
CA GLU A 97 -10.43 -10.47 7.36
C GLU A 97 -9.13 -9.76 7.74
N GLY A 98 -8.11 -9.82 6.88
CA GLY A 98 -6.85 -9.10 7.00
C GLY A 98 -6.96 -7.68 6.46
N TYR A 99 -6.37 -7.42 5.30
CA TYR A 99 -6.30 -6.09 4.67
C TYR A 99 -7.66 -5.39 4.57
N GLY A 100 -8.69 -6.15 4.19
CA GLY A 100 -10.04 -5.62 3.98
C GLY A 100 -10.74 -5.13 5.26
N SER A 101 -10.32 -5.60 6.44
CA SER A 101 -10.94 -5.26 7.72
C SER A 101 -10.46 -3.90 8.26
N VAL A 102 -9.27 -3.47 7.88
CA VAL A 102 -8.67 -2.21 8.32
C VAL A 102 -9.27 -1.03 7.55
N ASN A 103 -9.64 0.03 8.30
CA ASN A 103 -10.16 1.26 7.71
C ASN A 103 -9.10 1.93 6.83
N ARG A 104 -9.52 2.50 5.69
CA ARG A 104 -8.61 3.16 4.73
C ARG A 104 -9.01 4.61 4.47
N ILE A 105 -8.03 5.48 4.41
CA ILE A 105 -8.15 6.87 3.96
C ILE A 105 -7.33 7.01 2.69
N TYR A 106 -7.85 7.69 1.69
CA TYR A 106 -7.10 8.04 0.49
C TYR A 106 -6.86 9.55 0.44
N ILE A 107 -5.64 9.96 0.10
CA ILE A 107 -5.27 11.37 -0.12
C ILE A 107 -4.91 11.54 -1.58
N VAL A 108 -5.72 12.33 -2.29
CA VAL A 108 -5.56 12.64 -3.71
C VAL A 108 -4.58 13.80 -3.90
N CYS A 109 -3.65 13.65 -4.83
CA CYS A 109 -2.81 14.73 -5.34
C CYS A 109 -3.24 15.04 -6.77
N ASN A 110 -3.83 16.22 -6.99
CA ASN A 110 -4.54 16.52 -8.24
C ASN A 110 -3.61 16.93 -9.40
N GLU A 111 -2.35 17.27 -9.15
CA GLU A 111 -1.35 17.56 -10.20
C GLU A 111 -0.36 16.40 -10.41
N ASP A 112 -0.68 15.22 -9.88
CA ASP A 112 0.15 14.02 -10.02
C ASP A 112 0.18 13.51 -11.47
N LYS A 113 1.39 13.38 -12.01
CA LYS A 113 1.64 12.88 -13.37
C LYS A 113 2.10 11.42 -13.42
N ALA A 114 2.48 10.84 -12.29
CA ALA A 114 2.87 9.43 -12.18
C ALA A 114 1.66 8.53 -11.94
N ILE A 115 0.73 8.98 -11.10
CA ILE A 115 -0.55 8.34 -10.83
C ILE A 115 -1.63 9.40 -11.08
N PRO A 116 -2.14 9.54 -12.32
CA PRO A 116 -3.06 10.62 -12.68
C PRO A 116 -4.30 10.67 -11.78
N GLU A 117 -4.82 11.87 -11.54
CA GLU A 117 -5.98 12.11 -10.66
C GLU A 117 -7.17 11.18 -11.01
N ASP A 118 -7.52 11.05 -12.28
CA ASP A 118 -8.61 10.17 -12.73
C ASP A 118 -8.38 8.71 -12.33
N PHE A 119 -7.13 8.25 -12.36
CA PHE A 119 -6.78 6.89 -11.92
C PHE A 119 -6.85 6.75 -10.39
N GLN A 120 -6.42 7.77 -9.64
CA GLN A 120 -6.60 7.81 -8.18
C GLN A 120 -8.09 7.74 -7.82
N ARG A 121 -8.93 8.57 -8.44
CA ARG A 121 -10.38 8.60 -8.22
C ARG A 121 -11.06 7.30 -8.62
N TRP A 122 -10.66 6.70 -9.75
CA TRP A 122 -11.14 5.37 -10.13
C TRP A 122 -10.82 4.34 -9.04
N MET A 123 -9.60 4.34 -8.47
CA MET A 123 -9.24 3.40 -7.41
C MET A 123 -10.09 3.60 -6.16
N ILE A 124 -10.40 4.86 -5.82
CA ILE A 124 -11.28 5.21 -4.71
C ILE A 124 -12.70 4.68 -4.93
N GLU A 125 -13.26 4.83 -6.13
CA GLU A 125 -14.62 4.39 -6.45
C GLU A 125 -14.78 2.87 -6.47
N ASN A 126 -13.71 2.15 -6.85
CA ASN A 126 -13.71 0.70 -6.98
C ASN A 126 -13.22 -0.03 -5.72
N ASN A 127 -12.87 0.71 -4.67
CA ASN A 127 -12.44 0.17 -3.39
C ASN A 127 -13.26 0.74 -2.24
N ARG A 128 -13.31 0.00 -1.13
CA ARG A 128 -13.85 0.54 0.12
C ARG A 128 -12.85 1.55 0.72
N VAL A 129 -13.10 2.83 0.52
CA VAL A 129 -12.36 3.93 1.17
C VAL A 129 -13.28 4.63 2.16
N LYS A 130 -12.86 4.78 3.41
CA LYS A 130 -13.67 5.38 4.48
C LYS A 130 -13.73 6.90 4.36
N GLN A 131 -12.61 7.52 4.00
CA GLN A 131 -12.53 8.97 3.80
C GLN A 131 -11.57 9.29 2.66
N VAL A 132 -11.89 10.34 1.93
CA VAL A 132 -11.05 10.90 0.88
C VAL A 132 -10.66 12.32 1.28
N LYS A 133 -9.38 12.63 1.16
CA LYS A 133 -8.82 13.99 1.28
C LYS A 133 -8.13 14.35 -0.03
N GLU A 134 -7.88 15.63 -0.24
CA GLU A 134 -7.24 16.13 -1.45
C GLU A 134 -6.24 17.22 -1.05
N ILE A 135 -5.04 17.17 -1.62
CA ILE A 135 -4.02 18.21 -1.52
C ILE A 135 -3.97 18.90 -2.89
N LYS A 136 -4.61 20.07 -2.98
CA LYS A 136 -4.70 20.84 -4.22
C LYS A 136 -3.34 21.45 -4.58
N GLY A 137 -3.00 21.41 -5.87
CA GLY A 137 -1.74 21.91 -6.39
C GLY A 137 -0.54 21.00 -6.11
N SER A 138 -0.78 19.81 -5.53
CA SER A 138 0.29 18.87 -5.23
C SER A 138 0.56 17.93 -6.39
N ASP A 139 1.85 17.76 -6.69
CA ASP A 139 2.32 16.72 -7.59
C ASP A 139 2.45 15.36 -6.87
N HIS A 140 3.14 14.41 -7.50
CA HIS A 140 3.35 13.07 -6.95
C HIS A 140 4.09 13.09 -5.61
N MET A 141 4.99 14.04 -5.39
CA MET A 141 5.85 14.10 -4.21
C MET A 141 5.24 15.03 -3.16
N ALA A 142 4.01 14.77 -2.73
CA ALA A 142 3.28 15.65 -1.79
C ALA A 142 3.94 15.89 -0.41
N MET A 143 5.03 15.20 -0.11
CA MET A 143 5.76 15.25 1.16
C MET A 143 7.08 16.02 1.08
N ILE A 144 7.36 16.72 -0.02
CA ILE A 144 8.57 17.55 -0.19
C ILE A 144 8.26 19.04 -0.28
#